data_AF-A0A8T1NPW9-F1
#
_entry.id   AF-A0A8T1NPW9-F1
#
_cell.length_a   1.000
_cell.length_b   1.000
_cell.length_c   1.000
_cell.angle_alpha   90.00
_cell.angle_beta   90.00
_cell.angle_gamma   90.00
#
_symmetry.space_group_name_H-M   'P 1'
#
loop_
_entity.id
_entity.type
_entity.pdbx_description
1 polymer ?
#
loop_
_entity_poly.entity_id
_entity_poly.type
_entity_poly.pdbx_seq_one_letter_code
_entity_poly.pdbx_strand_id
1 'polypeptide(L)'
;MGMAQGLALKLWAMAVEFANKMKKLGQDDPRRIIHSLKVGVAITLVSLFYYVRQLFDRFGENGIWAVLTVVLVFEFSVAATVTFMRFFPALKARYDYGLMIFILTFCLVSVSSYQDDEVLEIAYERLYTIIIGSFIAIIICICVCPVWIGETLQNQIANNLEKLGNFLEGFGREYFRLLEEGHSTDDKSFLHGYKSVLTSKDKEETMANLARWELWHYRFGFRHPWNRYLKVGTLTRQCAYRLEDLNGYLKCFEIQATPTEFRREIQEPCIQICSESGKALKELASAIKKMRRSTLVNYHIHSSKLAAKNLQSALNNSLWENANLREILPTAAVGLVLIDIVPCTEKIVEAFQELASRARFERMDDRVSPNNDV
;
A
#
# COMPACT_ATOMS: atom_id res chain seq x y z
N MET A 1 -3.83 -30.45 -51.00
CA MET A 1 -3.79 -31.00 -49.62
C MET A 1 -2.73 -30.33 -48.73
N GLY A 2 -1.56 -29.90 -49.24
CA GLY A 2 -0.49 -29.31 -48.42
C GLY A 2 -0.69 -27.87 -47.89
N MET A 3 -1.51 -27.03 -48.54
CA MET A 3 -1.75 -25.65 -48.07
C MET A 3 -2.52 -25.59 -46.75
N ALA A 4 -3.55 -26.42 -46.56
CA ALA A 4 -4.35 -26.46 -45.34
C ALA A 4 -3.55 -26.97 -44.13
N GLN A 5 -2.67 -27.96 -44.35
CA GLN A 5 -1.77 -28.46 -43.31
C GLN A 5 -0.72 -27.41 -42.92
N GLY A 6 -0.15 -26.67 -43.89
CA GLY A 6 0.78 -25.57 -43.60
C GLY A 6 0.12 -24.40 -42.85
N LEU A 7 -1.16 -24.11 -43.13
CA LEU A 7 -1.94 -23.10 -42.42
C LEU A 7 -2.26 -23.53 -40.98
N ALA A 8 -2.65 -24.79 -40.79
CA ALA A 8 -2.91 -25.35 -39.46
C ALA A 8 -1.64 -25.35 -38.58
N LEU A 9 -0.47 -25.69 -39.14
CA LEU A 9 0.81 -25.66 -38.43
C LEU A 9 1.23 -24.24 -38.04
N LYS A 10 1.01 -23.25 -38.93
CA LYS A 10 1.25 -21.84 -38.62
C LYS A 10 0.32 -21.33 -37.51
N LEU A 11 -0.96 -21.68 -37.57
CA LEU A 11 -1.94 -21.32 -36.53
C LEU A 11 -1.56 -21.96 -35.18
N TRP A 12 -1.11 -23.22 -35.19
CA TRP A 12 -0.66 -23.90 -33.97
C TRP A 12 0.59 -23.26 -33.37
N ALA A 13 1.60 -22.94 -34.18
CA ALA A 13 2.81 -22.26 -33.73
C ALA A 13 2.51 -20.87 -33.14
N MET A 14 1.63 -20.10 -33.79
CA MET A 14 1.19 -18.79 -33.31
C MET A 14 0.43 -18.89 -31.99
N ALA A 15 -0.42 -19.90 -31.82
CA ALA A 15 -1.15 -20.15 -30.57
C ALA A 15 -0.19 -20.50 -29.41
N VAL A 16 0.82 -21.33 -29.67
CA VAL A 16 1.84 -21.69 -28.67
C VAL A 16 2.70 -20.48 -28.27
N GLU A 17 3.10 -19.66 -29.24
CA GLU A 17 3.88 -18.44 -28.97
C GLU A 17 3.06 -17.43 -28.15
N PHE A 18 1.78 -17.25 -28.49
CA PHE A 18 0.86 -16.42 -27.73
C PHE A 18 0.67 -16.93 -26.30
N ALA A 19 0.50 -18.25 -26.12
CA ALA A 19 0.38 -18.87 -24.80
C ALA A 19 1.64 -18.64 -23.92
N ASN A 20 2.84 -18.77 -24.50
CA ASN A 20 4.09 -18.50 -23.79
C ASN A 20 4.23 -17.01 -23.42
N LYS A 21 3.86 -16.09 -24.31
CA LYS A 21 3.81 -14.65 -24.02
C LYS A 21 2.81 -14.32 -22.91
N MET A 22 1.62 -14.93 -22.93
CA MET A 22 0.62 -14.77 -21.87
C MET A 22 1.08 -15.32 -20.54
N LYS A 23 1.77 -16.47 -20.52
CA LYS A 23 2.36 -17.05 -19.31
C LYS A 23 3.42 -16.13 -18.71
N LYS A 24 4.29 -15.54 -19.53
CA LYS A 24 5.30 -14.57 -19.10
C LYS A 24 4.64 -13.29 -18.56
N LEU A 25 3.66 -12.76 -19.27
CA LEU A 25 2.91 -11.57 -18.86
C LEU A 25 2.17 -11.77 -17.53
N GLY A 26 1.68 -12.98 -17.26
CA GLY A 26 1.03 -13.35 -16.00
C GLY A 26 1.98 -13.53 -14.83
N GLN A 27 3.24 -13.92 -15.10
CA GLN A 27 4.29 -13.96 -14.08
C GLN A 27 4.81 -12.56 -13.76
N ASP A 28 4.91 -11.68 -14.76
CA ASP A 28 5.40 -10.31 -14.60
C ASP A 28 4.38 -9.40 -13.88
N ASP A 29 3.10 -9.44 -14.27
CA ASP A 29 2.04 -8.68 -13.59
C ASP A 29 0.66 -9.37 -13.71
N PRO A 30 0.26 -10.19 -12.72
CA PRO A 30 -1.03 -10.89 -12.75
C PRO A 30 -2.23 -9.93 -12.78
N ARG A 31 -2.06 -8.67 -12.34
CA ARG A 31 -3.14 -7.66 -12.37
C ARG A 31 -3.51 -7.29 -13.80
N ARG A 32 -2.57 -7.35 -14.74
CA ARG A 32 -2.81 -7.05 -16.16
C ARG A 32 -3.68 -8.10 -16.83
N ILE A 33 -3.53 -9.37 -16.47
CA ILE A 33 -4.39 -10.46 -16.95
C ILE A 33 -5.81 -10.33 -16.40
N ILE A 34 -5.95 -10.03 -15.11
CA ILE A 34 -7.26 -9.79 -14.51
C ILE A 34 -7.95 -8.60 -15.20
N HIS A 35 -7.21 -7.53 -15.49
CA HIS A 35 -7.74 -6.38 -16.21
C HIS A 35 -8.18 -6.73 -17.64
N SER A 36 -7.37 -7.46 -18.42
CA SER A 36 -7.78 -7.87 -19.77
C SER A 36 -8.99 -8.81 -19.77
N LEU A 37 -9.07 -9.71 -18.78
CA LEU A 37 -10.24 -10.57 -18.58
C LEU A 37 -11.50 -9.75 -18.24
N LYS A 38 -11.38 -8.76 -17.34
CA LYS A 38 -12.47 -7.82 -17.01
C LYS A 38 -12.99 -7.11 -18.26
N VAL A 39 -12.08 -6.60 -19.08
CA VAL A 39 -12.43 -5.93 -20.34
C VAL A 39 -13.12 -6.91 -21.30
N GLY A 40 -12.60 -8.14 -21.44
CA GLY A 40 -13.21 -9.17 -22.29
C GLY A 40 -14.63 -9.55 -21.83
N VAL A 41 -14.82 -9.81 -20.54
CA VAL A 41 -16.14 -10.14 -19.95
C VAL A 41 -17.12 -8.97 -20.06
N ALA A 42 -16.65 -7.73 -19.91
CA ALA A 42 -17.47 -6.55 -20.13
C ALA A 42 -17.95 -6.45 -21.58
N ILE A 43 -17.05 -6.58 -22.54
CA ILE A 43 -17.40 -6.52 -23.96
C ILE A 43 -18.37 -7.64 -24.33
N THR A 44 -18.14 -8.88 -23.88
CA THR A 44 -19.03 -10.01 -24.19
C THR A 44 -20.40 -9.87 -23.56
N LEU A 45 -20.51 -9.38 -22.32
CA LEU A 45 -21.80 -9.14 -21.67
C LEU A 45 -22.58 -7.99 -22.32
N VAL A 46 -21.88 -6.93 -22.75
CA VAL A 46 -22.51 -5.83 -23.52
C VAL A 46 -22.98 -6.33 -24.88
N SER A 47 -22.18 -7.14 -25.58
CA SER A 47 -22.62 -7.79 -26.83
C SER A 47 -23.78 -8.76 -26.62
N LEU A 48 -23.79 -9.52 -25.53
CA LEU A 48 -24.87 -10.47 -25.22
C LEU A 48 -26.18 -9.73 -24.87
N PHE A 49 -26.09 -8.60 -24.16
CA PHE A 49 -27.25 -7.76 -23.83
C PHE A 49 -27.96 -7.26 -25.09
N TYR A 50 -27.23 -6.95 -26.17
CA TYR A 50 -27.81 -6.57 -27.46
C TYR A 50 -28.74 -7.67 -28.01
N TYR A 51 -28.33 -8.94 -27.92
CA TYR A 51 -29.15 -10.07 -28.37
C TYR A 51 -30.34 -10.35 -27.44
N VAL A 52 -30.21 -10.08 -26.14
CA VAL A 52 -31.31 -10.23 -25.17
C VAL A 52 -32.34 -9.10 -25.30
N ARG A 53 -31.93 -7.90 -25.76
CA ARG A 53 -32.85 -6.78 -25.99
C ARG A 53 -33.85 -7.04 -27.11
N GLN A 54 -33.46 -7.81 -28.13
CA GLN A 54 -34.35 -8.31 -29.18
C GLN A 54 -35.47 -9.23 -28.65
N LEU A 55 -35.31 -9.78 -27.44
CA LEU A 55 -36.35 -10.52 -26.71
C LEU A 55 -37.23 -9.61 -25.83
N PHE A 56 -36.76 -8.41 -25.46
CA PHE A 56 -37.47 -7.44 -24.60
C PHE A 56 -38.52 -6.61 -25.34
N ASP A 57 -38.40 -6.40 -26.66
CA ASP A 57 -39.44 -5.78 -27.50
C ASP A 57 -40.79 -6.52 -27.47
N ARG A 58 -40.83 -7.70 -26.85
CA ARG A 58 -42.06 -8.46 -26.59
C ARG A 58 -42.85 -7.98 -25.37
N PHE A 59 -42.29 -7.10 -24.53
CA PHE A 59 -42.89 -6.58 -23.30
C PHE A 59 -43.43 -5.15 -23.50
N GLY A 60 -44.59 -5.03 -24.16
CA GLY A 60 -45.56 -3.92 -24.22
C GLY A 60 -45.21 -2.46 -23.88
N GLU A 61 -45.88 -1.53 -24.58
CA GLU A 61 -45.71 -0.05 -24.57
C GLU A 61 -45.50 0.61 -23.20
N ASN A 62 -46.18 0.16 -22.13
CA ASN A 62 -46.11 0.81 -20.81
C ASN A 62 -44.75 0.63 -20.11
N GLY A 63 -44.01 -0.45 -20.41
CA GLY A 63 -42.66 -0.65 -19.89
C GLY A 63 -41.66 0.32 -20.49
N ILE A 64 -41.86 0.69 -21.76
CA ILE A 64 -40.99 1.61 -22.51
C ILE A 64 -41.06 3.01 -21.88
N TRP A 65 -42.25 3.52 -21.57
CA TRP A 65 -42.43 4.85 -20.95
C TRP A 65 -41.90 4.92 -19.51
N ALA A 66 -42.06 3.86 -18.71
CA ALA A 66 -41.52 3.79 -17.36
C ALA A 66 -39.98 3.72 -17.34
N VAL A 67 -39.40 2.96 -18.27
CA VAL A 67 -37.95 2.91 -18.45
C VAL A 67 -37.41 4.23 -18.98
N LEU A 68 -38.10 4.87 -19.95
CA LEU A 68 -37.72 6.18 -20.50
C LEU A 68 -37.64 7.28 -19.44
N THR A 69 -38.61 7.35 -18.54
CA THR A 69 -38.63 8.40 -17.49
C THR A 69 -37.52 8.19 -16.46
N VAL A 70 -37.25 6.94 -16.06
CA VAL A 70 -36.13 6.62 -15.17
C VAL A 70 -34.79 6.94 -15.83
N VAL A 71 -34.63 6.59 -17.10
CA VAL A 71 -33.41 6.85 -17.89
C VAL A 71 -33.17 8.36 -18.07
N LEU A 72 -34.19 9.14 -18.43
CA LEU A 72 -34.09 10.60 -18.58
C LEU A 72 -33.64 11.31 -17.29
N VAL A 73 -34.25 10.95 -16.14
CA VAL A 73 -33.89 11.52 -14.84
C VAL A 73 -32.47 11.11 -14.44
N PHE A 74 -32.09 9.87 -14.75
CA PHE A 74 -30.78 9.32 -14.45
C PHE A 74 -29.69 9.94 -15.34
N GLU A 75 -29.95 10.18 -16.62
CA GLU A 75 -29.03 10.83 -17.56
C GLU A 75 -28.73 12.28 -17.18
N PHE A 76 -29.76 13.05 -16.83
CA PHE A 76 -29.58 14.42 -16.33
C PHE A 76 -28.70 14.43 -15.08
N SER A 77 -28.86 13.43 -14.20
CA SER A 77 -28.01 13.29 -13.01
C SER A 77 -26.56 12.96 -13.36
N VAL A 78 -26.29 12.11 -14.37
CA VAL A 78 -24.94 11.72 -14.79
C VAL A 78 -24.23 12.87 -15.49
N ALA A 79 -24.89 13.55 -16.43
CA ALA A 79 -24.32 14.72 -17.11
C ALA A 79 -24.03 15.86 -16.12
N ALA A 80 -24.94 16.12 -15.18
CA ALA A 80 -24.72 17.08 -14.10
C ALA A 80 -23.56 16.66 -13.19
N THR A 81 -23.44 15.37 -12.87
CA THR A 81 -22.35 14.82 -12.04
C THR A 81 -21.00 14.93 -12.74
N VAL A 82 -20.90 14.59 -14.03
CA VAL A 82 -19.66 14.70 -14.82
C VAL A 82 -19.25 16.17 -14.99
N THR A 83 -20.22 17.06 -15.21
CA THR A 83 -19.98 18.51 -15.25
C THR A 83 -19.52 19.03 -13.89
N PHE A 84 -20.10 18.54 -12.80
CA PHE A 84 -19.68 18.85 -11.43
C PHE A 84 -18.27 18.30 -11.11
N MET A 85 -17.95 17.08 -11.56
CA MET A 85 -16.62 16.47 -11.42
C MET A 85 -15.53 17.28 -12.14
N ARG A 86 -15.86 18.00 -13.22
CA ARG A 86 -14.93 18.89 -13.92
C ARG A 86 -14.50 20.12 -13.09
N PHE A 87 -15.28 20.51 -12.08
CA PHE A 87 -14.91 21.58 -11.15
C PHE A 87 -13.87 21.14 -10.10
N PHE A 88 -13.63 19.84 -9.93
CA PHE A 88 -12.57 19.34 -9.05
C PHE A 88 -11.20 19.39 -9.75
N PRO A 89 -10.22 20.15 -9.22
CA PRO A 89 -8.92 20.35 -9.87
C PRO A 89 -8.14 19.06 -10.15
N ALA A 90 -8.29 18.06 -9.27
CA ALA A 90 -7.60 16.78 -9.36
C ALA A 90 -8.12 15.88 -10.51
N LEU A 91 -9.42 15.92 -10.81
CA LEU A 91 -10.02 15.16 -11.89
C LEU A 91 -9.82 15.86 -13.24
N LYS A 92 -9.93 17.20 -13.25
CA LYS A 92 -9.60 18.03 -14.40
C LYS A 92 -8.17 17.78 -14.87
N ALA A 93 -7.18 17.86 -13.98
CA ALA A 93 -5.77 17.70 -14.37
C ALA A 93 -5.42 16.34 -15.03
N ARG A 94 -6.17 15.28 -14.75
CA ARG A 94 -5.88 13.92 -15.25
C ARG A 94 -6.81 13.44 -16.35
N TYR A 95 -8.05 13.92 -16.38
CA TYR A 95 -9.11 13.37 -17.23
C TYR A 95 -9.91 14.43 -18.01
N ASP A 96 -9.50 15.71 -18.04
CA ASP A 96 -10.28 16.79 -18.71
C ASP A 96 -10.60 16.46 -20.17
N TYR A 97 -9.65 15.86 -20.90
CA TYR A 97 -9.87 15.44 -22.29
C TYR A 97 -10.95 14.36 -22.42
N GLY A 98 -10.93 13.35 -21.54
CA GLY A 98 -11.91 12.27 -21.55
C GLY A 98 -13.30 12.74 -21.12
N LEU A 99 -13.37 13.59 -20.09
CA LEU A 99 -14.62 14.21 -19.62
C LEU A 99 -15.19 15.17 -20.68
N MET A 100 -14.34 15.94 -21.35
CA MET A 100 -14.75 16.83 -22.44
C MET A 100 -15.26 16.05 -23.64
N ILE A 101 -14.56 15.00 -24.08
CA ILE A 101 -15.02 14.14 -25.18
C ILE A 101 -16.35 13.50 -24.82
N PHE A 102 -16.50 12.99 -23.60
CA PHE A 102 -17.78 12.42 -23.13
C PHE A 102 -18.93 13.43 -23.14
N ILE A 103 -18.72 14.62 -22.58
CA ILE A 103 -19.74 15.70 -22.56
C ILE A 103 -20.05 16.16 -24.00
N LEU A 104 -19.03 16.34 -24.84
CA LEU A 104 -19.20 16.83 -26.21
C LEU A 104 -19.94 15.80 -27.05
N THR A 105 -19.55 14.52 -26.99
CA THR A 105 -20.24 13.42 -27.67
C THR A 105 -21.68 13.28 -27.15
N PHE A 106 -21.91 13.41 -25.85
CA PHE A 106 -23.25 13.39 -25.26
C PHE A 106 -24.12 14.54 -25.77
N CYS A 107 -23.62 15.77 -25.76
CA CYS A 107 -24.32 16.95 -26.29
C CYS A 107 -24.56 16.83 -27.80
N LEU A 108 -23.60 16.29 -28.56
CA LEU A 108 -23.71 16.17 -30.02
C LEU A 108 -24.76 15.12 -30.40
N VAL A 109 -24.84 13.99 -29.67
CA VAL A 109 -25.92 13.01 -29.81
C VAL A 109 -27.27 13.60 -29.38
N SER A 110 -27.30 14.38 -28.30
CA SER A 110 -28.52 15.04 -27.81
C SER A 110 -29.05 16.12 -28.78
N VAL A 111 -28.15 16.86 -29.44
CA VAL A 111 -28.50 17.94 -30.38
C VAL A 111 -28.79 17.40 -31.78
N SER A 112 -28.06 16.38 -32.26
CA SER A 112 -28.35 15.72 -33.55
C SER A 112 -29.70 15.02 -33.57
N SER A 113 -30.22 14.69 -32.38
CA SER A 113 -31.58 14.20 -32.17
C SER A 113 -32.63 15.20 -32.69
N TYR A 114 -32.41 16.51 -32.57
CA TYR A 114 -33.48 17.49 -32.82
C TYR A 114 -33.91 17.64 -34.29
N GLN A 115 -33.26 16.97 -35.26
CA GLN A 115 -33.45 17.24 -36.69
C GLN A 115 -34.24 16.21 -37.52
N ASP A 116 -34.67 15.06 -36.99
CA ASP A 116 -35.62 14.15 -37.64
C ASP A 116 -36.17 13.14 -36.62
N ASP A 117 -37.50 12.94 -36.56
CA ASP A 117 -38.18 12.05 -35.59
C ASP A 117 -37.67 10.59 -35.69
N GLU A 118 -37.28 10.13 -36.88
CA GLU A 118 -36.75 8.79 -37.14
C GLU A 118 -35.27 8.63 -36.73
N VAL A 119 -34.52 9.75 -36.71
CA VAL A 119 -33.10 9.78 -36.30
C VAL A 119 -32.98 9.86 -34.77
N LEU A 120 -33.96 10.47 -34.11
CA LEU A 120 -34.12 10.52 -32.65
C LEU A 120 -34.18 9.13 -32.02
N GLU A 121 -35.02 8.25 -32.57
CA GLU A 121 -35.22 6.90 -32.04
C GLU A 121 -33.93 6.06 -32.12
N ILE A 122 -33.21 6.15 -33.26
CA ILE A 122 -31.93 5.47 -33.48
C ILE A 122 -30.82 6.04 -32.59
N ALA A 123 -30.80 7.35 -32.35
CA ALA A 123 -29.84 8.00 -31.47
C ALA A 123 -30.05 7.61 -30.00
N TYR A 124 -31.31 7.55 -29.55
CA TYR A 124 -31.68 7.08 -28.21
C TYR A 124 -31.25 5.63 -27.98
N GLU A 125 -31.46 4.75 -28.95
CA GLU A 125 -31.02 3.36 -28.86
C GLU A 125 -29.50 3.23 -28.61
N ARG A 126 -28.70 4.04 -29.32
CA ARG A 126 -27.23 4.01 -29.19
C ARG A 126 -26.77 4.57 -27.85
N LEU A 127 -27.38 5.67 -27.41
CA LEU A 127 -27.06 6.29 -26.11
C LEU A 127 -27.43 5.36 -24.94
N TYR A 128 -28.61 4.74 -24.99
CA TYR A 128 -29.06 3.74 -24.03
C TYR A 128 -28.09 2.56 -23.93
N THR A 129 -27.62 2.07 -25.08
CA THR A 129 -26.65 0.96 -25.14
C THR A 129 -25.29 1.35 -24.56
N ILE A 130 -24.83 2.58 -24.78
CA ILE A 130 -23.57 3.09 -24.19
C ILE A 130 -23.69 3.21 -22.66
N ILE A 131 -24.81 3.70 -22.16
CA ILE A 131 -25.07 3.87 -20.72
C ILE A 131 -25.10 2.50 -20.04
N ILE A 132 -25.90 1.56 -20.55
CA ILE A 132 -25.97 0.21 -19.99
C ILE A 132 -24.63 -0.50 -20.12
N GLY A 133 -23.93 -0.34 -21.23
CA GLY A 133 -22.59 -0.88 -21.42
C GLY A 133 -21.58 -0.36 -20.39
N SER A 134 -21.67 0.93 -20.06
CA SER A 134 -20.86 1.55 -19.00
C SER A 134 -21.22 1.01 -17.62
N PHE A 135 -22.50 0.83 -17.31
CA PHE A 135 -22.96 0.24 -16.05
C PHE A 135 -22.51 -1.20 -15.87
N ILE A 136 -22.69 -2.03 -16.90
CA ILE A 136 -22.24 -3.43 -16.91
C ILE A 136 -20.72 -3.49 -16.72
N ALA A 137 -19.95 -2.64 -17.41
CA ALA A 137 -18.50 -2.57 -17.24
C ALA A 137 -18.09 -2.20 -15.82
N ILE A 138 -18.75 -1.21 -15.19
CA ILE A 138 -18.50 -0.82 -13.80
C ILE A 138 -18.81 -1.96 -12.84
N ILE A 139 -19.96 -2.62 -12.99
CA ILE A 139 -20.38 -3.76 -12.17
C ILE A 139 -19.36 -4.90 -12.29
N ILE A 140 -18.92 -5.24 -13.50
CA ILE A 140 -17.90 -6.27 -13.75
C ILE A 140 -16.57 -5.90 -13.10
N CYS A 141 -16.16 -4.62 -13.19
CA CYS A 141 -14.92 -4.16 -12.57
C CYS A 141 -14.92 -4.34 -11.04
N ILE A 142 -16.10 -4.19 -10.42
CA ILE A 142 -16.33 -4.36 -8.98
C ILE A 142 -16.46 -5.85 -8.60
N CYS A 143 -17.21 -6.64 -9.38
CA CYS A 143 -17.59 -8.01 -9.03
C CYS A 143 -16.56 -9.08 -9.45
N VAL A 144 -15.90 -8.92 -10.61
CA VAL A 144 -14.96 -9.92 -11.12
C VAL A 144 -13.58 -9.63 -10.56
N CYS A 145 -13.07 -10.39 -9.59
CA CYS A 145 -11.71 -10.25 -9.04
C CYS A 145 -11.30 -8.78 -8.74
N PRO A 146 -11.90 -8.13 -7.73
CA PRO A 146 -11.50 -6.79 -7.31
C PRO A 146 -10.02 -6.77 -6.89
N VAL A 147 -9.29 -5.75 -7.35
CA VAL A 147 -7.88 -5.53 -6.96
C VAL A 147 -7.89 -4.60 -5.75
N TRP A 148 -7.65 -5.16 -4.57
CA TRP A 148 -7.64 -4.42 -3.32
C TRP A 148 -6.27 -3.78 -3.08
N ILE A 149 -6.25 -2.45 -3.01
CA ILE A 149 -5.04 -1.67 -2.73
C ILE A 149 -4.77 -1.58 -1.22
N GLY A 150 -5.80 -1.76 -0.39
CA GLY A 150 -5.71 -1.76 1.07
C GLY A 150 -4.73 -2.80 1.62
N GLU A 151 -4.73 -4.01 1.06
CA GLU A 151 -3.76 -5.05 1.42
C GLU A 151 -2.33 -4.65 1.02
N THR A 152 -2.18 -3.99 -0.13
CA THR A 152 -0.87 -3.49 -0.58
C THR A 152 -0.35 -2.41 0.38
N LEU A 153 -1.21 -1.52 0.87
CA LEU A 153 -0.86 -0.51 1.87
C LEU A 153 -0.43 -1.15 3.20
N GLN A 154 -1.19 -2.11 3.69
CA GLN A 154 -0.87 -2.85 4.92
C GLN A 154 0.51 -3.51 4.81
N ASN A 155 0.77 -4.21 3.71
CA ASN A 155 2.05 -4.87 3.47
C ASN A 155 3.19 -3.85 3.33
N GLN A 156 2.95 -2.71 2.69
CA GLN A 156 3.93 -1.63 2.57
C GLN A 156 4.34 -1.08 3.95
N ILE A 157 3.37 -0.81 4.83
CA ILE A 157 3.65 -0.28 6.17
C ILE A 157 4.39 -1.31 7.02
N ALA A 158 3.98 -2.57 6.98
CA ALA A 158 4.69 -3.64 7.69
C ALA A 158 6.13 -3.80 7.17
N ASN A 159 6.33 -3.81 5.86
CA ASN A 159 7.68 -3.89 5.27
C ASN A 159 8.55 -2.67 5.61
N ASN A 160 7.95 -1.48 5.74
CA ASN A 160 8.66 -0.29 6.16
C ASN A 160 9.15 -0.43 7.62
N LEU A 161 8.32 -0.94 8.53
CA LEU A 161 8.72 -1.23 9.92
C LEU A 161 9.80 -2.30 9.99
N GLU A 162 9.69 -3.36 9.19
CA GLU A 162 10.67 -4.44 9.12
C GLU A 162 12.04 -3.94 8.62
N LYS A 163 12.06 -3.03 7.64
CA LYS A 163 13.30 -2.38 7.17
C LYS A 163 13.98 -1.57 8.27
N LEU A 164 13.22 -0.83 9.09
CA LEU A 164 13.77 -0.12 10.25
C LEU A 164 14.32 -1.10 11.29
N GLY A 165 13.59 -2.18 11.58
CA GLY A 165 14.03 -3.19 12.54
C GLY A 165 15.30 -3.92 12.08
N ASN A 166 15.40 -4.25 10.79
CA ASN A 166 16.61 -4.82 10.20
C ASN A 166 17.81 -3.86 10.27
N PHE A 167 17.58 -2.56 10.04
CA PHE A 167 18.62 -1.57 10.19
C PHE A 167 19.13 -1.49 11.63
N LEU A 168 18.23 -1.40 12.63
CA LEU A 168 18.63 -1.27 14.04
C LEU A 168 19.43 -2.48 14.54
N GLU A 169 18.93 -3.69 14.27
CA GLU A 169 19.66 -4.90 14.65
C GLU A 169 21.01 -5.03 13.92
N GLY A 170 21.07 -4.64 12.64
CA GLY A 170 22.31 -4.65 11.87
C GLY A 170 23.32 -3.60 12.34
N PHE A 171 22.84 -2.38 12.62
CA PHE A 171 23.64 -1.27 13.13
C PHE A 171 24.26 -1.62 14.49
N GLY A 172 23.47 -2.18 15.40
CA GLY A 172 23.96 -2.62 16.71
C GLY A 172 25.05 -3.70 16.61
N ARG A 173 25.03 -4.56 15.58
CA ARG A 173 26.13 -5.52 15.38
C ARG A 173 27.35 -4.86 14.76
N GLU A 174 27.18 -4.10 13.68
CA GLU A 174 28.31 -3.59 12.90
C GLU A 174 29.02 -2.41 13.57
N TYR A 175 28.30 -1.49 14.21
CA TYR A 175 28.89 -0.35 14.93
C TYR A 175 29.86 -0.82 16.03
N PHE A 176 29.51 -1.89 16.74
CA PHE A 176 30.32 -2.44 17.81
C PHE A 176 31.32 -3.50 17.33
N ARG A 177 31.10 -4.18 16.20
CA ARG A 177 32.14 -5.01 15.58
C ARG A 177 33.30 -4.19 15.03
N LEU A 178 33.00 -3.01 14.45
CA LEU A 178 34.02 -2.03 14.07
C LEU A 178 34.81 -1.52 15.28
N LEU A 179 34.25 -1.57 16.49
CA LEU A 179 34.94 -1.24 17.73
C LEU A 179 36.02 -2.27 18.10
N GLU A 180 35.78 -3.55 17.81
CA GLU A 180 36.64 -4.67 18.21
C GLU A 180 37.66 -5.07 17.14
N GLU A 181 37.27 -5.08 15.86
CA GLU A 181 38.07 -5.68 14.78
C GLU A 181 38.58 -4.68 13.73
N GLY A 182 38.01 -3.46 13.66
CA GLY A 182 38.47 -2.41 12.74
C GLY A 182 38.25 -2.64 11.24
N HIS A 183 37.60 -3.75 10.83
CA HIS A 183 37.28 -4.03 9.42
C HIS A 183 35.90 -4.66 9.19
N SER A 184 35.18 -4.17 8.18
CA SER A 184 33.86 -4.67 7.79
C SER A 184 33.93 -5.76 6.70
N THR A 185 33.41 -6.97 6.92
CA THR A 185 33.40 -8.08 5.93
C THR A 185 32.01 -8.48 5.45
N ASP A 186 30.94 -7.93 6.02
CA ASP A 186 29.56 -8.35 5.77
C ASP A 186 28.78 -7.47 4.77
N ASP A 187 27.71 -8.04 4.18
CA ASP A 187 26.81 -7.35 3.26
C ASP A 187 26.10 -6.16 3.95
N LYS A 188 26.55 -4.93 3.64
CA LYS A 188 26.03 -3.66 4.16
C LYS A 188 24.68 -3.24 3.58
N SER A 189 23.98 -4.14 2.86
CA SER A 189 22.68 -3.86 2.24
C SER A 189 21.61 -3.33 3.22
N PHE A 190 21.67 -3.74 4.50
CA PHE A 190 20.77 -3.24 5.55
C PHE A 190 20.92 -1.74 5.84
N LEU A 191 22.10 -1.14 5.60
CA LEU A 191 22.35 0.31 5.81
C LEU A 191 21.60 1.19 4.82
N HIS A 192 21.03 0.64 3.75
CA HIS A 192 20.25 1.38 2.78
C HIS A 192 18.74 1.08 2.82
N GLY A 193 18.33 -0.02 3.48
CA GLY A 193 16.95 -0.49 3.47
C GLY A 193 15.94 0.57 3.92
N TYR A 194 16.26 1.33 4.97
CA TYR A 194 15.37 2.37 5.51
C TYR A 194 15.21 3.58 4.58
N LYS A 195 16.11 3.84 3.62
CA LYS A 195 16.00 5.02 2.72
C LYS A 195 14.75 4.99 1.86
N SER A 196 14.34 3.79 1.46
CA SER A 196 13.07 3.59 0.75
C SER A 196 11.82 3.97 1.57
N VAL A 197 11.96 4.04 2.90
CA VAL A 197 10.89 4.48 3.81
C VAL A 197 10.75 5.99 3.80
N LEU A 198 11.86 6.74 3.65
CA LEU A 198 11.84 8.21 3.62
C LEU A 198 10.99 8.77 2.47
N THR A 199 11.03 8.12 1.30
CA THR A 199 10.29 8.55 0.09
C THR A 199 8.90 7.90 -0.04
N SER A 200 8.43 7.17 0.98
CA SER A 200 7.20 6.37 0.89
C SER A 200 5.89 7.17 0.96
N LYS A 201 5.93 8.45 1.37
CA LYS A 201 4.76 9.25 1.75
C LYS A 201 3.66 9.27 0.66
N ASP A 202 4.00 9.73 -0.54
CA ASP A 202 3.01 9.91 -1.61
C ASP A 202 2.38 8.57 -2.03
N LYS A 203 3.19 7.50 -2.03
CA LYS A 203 2.72 6.14 -2.34
C LYS A 203 1.73 5.65 -1.27
N GLU A 204 2.01 5.89 0.01
CA GLU A 204 1.12 5.51 1.10
C GLU A 204 -0.19 6.31 1.09
N GLU A 205 -0.12 7.64 0.89
CA GLU A 205 -1.30 8.51 0.83
C GLU A 205 -2.20 8.17 -0.36
N THR A 206 -1.62 7.93 -1.54
CA THR A 206 -2.38 7.50 -2.73
C THR A 206 -3.05 6.14 -2.51
N MET A 207 -2.34 5.16 -1.96
CA MET A 207 -2.93 3.86 -1.63
C MET A 207 -4.05 3.98 -0.59
N ALA A 208 -3.89 4.80 0.46
CA ALA A 208 -4.91 5.00 1.48
C ALA A 208 -6.16 5.69 0.92
N ASN A 209 -6.00 6.69 0.05
CA ASN A 209 -7.12 7.38 -0.59
C ASN A 209 -7.93 6.44 -1.49
N LEU A 210 -7.25 5.56 -2.24
CA LEU A 210 -7.91 4.54 -3.05
C LEU A 210 -8.58 3.48 -2.16
N ALA A 211 -7.94 3.05 -1.07
CA ALA A 211 -8.46 2.04 -0.15
C ALA A 211 -9.76 2.49 0.57
N ARG A 212 -10.00 3.80 0.72
CA ARG A 212 -11.23 4.33 1.33
C ARG A 212 -12.49 3.97 0.56
N TRP A 213 -12.37 3.69 -0.72
CA TRP A 213 -13.49 3.32 -1.60
C TRP A 213 -13.70 1.81 -1.70
N GLU A 214 -12.92 1.01 -0.96
CA GLU A 214 -13.07 -0.44 -0.97
C GLU A 214 -14.38 -0.84 -0.28
N LEU A 215 -15.16 -1.66 -0.98
CA LEU A 215 -16.26 -2.40 -0.39
C LEU A 215 -15.72 -3.37 0.66
N TRP A 216 -16.60 -3.89 1.52
CA TRP A 216 -16.20 -4.90 2.50
C TRP A 216 -15.58 -6.11 1.78
N HIS A 217 -14.33 -6.45 2.15
CA HIS A 217 -13.65 -7.63 1.64
C HIS A 217 -12.87 -8.37 2.74
N TYR A 218 -12.77 -9.68 2.58
CA TYR A 218 -12.08 -10.65 3.46
C TYR A 218 -11.68 -10.14 4.87
N ARG A 219 -10.50 -9.54 5.03
CA ARG A 219 -9.93 -9.11 6.32
C ARG A 219 -10.24 -7.65 6.70
N PHE A 220 -10.81 -6.88 5.79
CA PHE A 220 -11.04 -5.45 5.92
C PHE A 220 -12.54 -5.17 5.96
N GLY A 221 -13.04 -4.82 7.14
CA GLY A 221 -14.45 -4.48 7.32
C GLY A 221 -14.85 -3.20 6.58
N PHE A 222 -16.16 -2.98 6.46
CA PHE A 222 -16.70 -1.73 5.92
C PHE A 222 -16.17 -0.52 6.71
N ARG A 223 -15.75 0.54 6.00
CA ARG A 223 -15.13 1.75 6.56
C ARG A 223 -13.89 1.45 7.43
N HIS A 224 -12.98 0.63 6.92
CA HIS A 224 -11.70 0.34 7.56
C HIS A 224 -10.89 1.61 7.88
N PRO A 225 -10.17 1.70 9.03
CA PRO A 225 -9.51 2.94 9.48
C PRO A 225 -8.17 3.21 8.78
N TRP A 226 -8.16 3.38 7.46
CA TRP A 226 -6.96 3.64 6.65
C TRP A 226 -6.14 4.85 7.09
N ASN A 227 -6.76 5.87 7.68
CA ASN A 227 -6.06 7.04 8.21
C ASN A 227 -5.12 6.68 9.39
N ARG A 228 -5.41 5.60 10.14
CA ARG A 228 -4.53 5.12 11.22
C ARG A 228 -3.28 4.43 10.68
N TYR A 229 -3.38 3.77 9.53
CA TYR A 229 -2.20 3.25 8.81
C TYR A 229 -1.25 4.40 8.41
N LEU A 230 -1.79 5.51 7.90
CA LEU A 230 -0.98 6.70 7.58
C LEU A 230 -0.32 7.33 8.80
N LYS A 231 -0.99 7.32 9.96
CA LYS A 231 -0.41 7.76 11.24
C LYS A 231 0.81 6.91 11.61
N VAL A 232 0.68 5.58 11.53
CA VAL A 232 1.81 4.65 11.74
C VAL A 232 2.93 4.96 10.74
N GLY A 233 2.64 5.04 9.44
CA GLY A 233 3.65 5.35 8.41
C GLY A 233 4.36 6.70 8.63
N THR A 234 3.67 7.71 9.14
CA THR A 234 4.26 9.01 9.47
C THR A 234 5.26 8.91 10.62
N LEU A 235 4.91 8.18 11.68
CA LEU A 235 5.82 7.93 12.81
C LEU A 235 6.99 7.03 12.38
N THR A 236 6.76 6.03 11.52
CA THR A 236 7.81 5.20 10.94
C THR A 236 8.80 6.06 10.14
N ARG A 237 8.34 7.04 9.35
CA ARG A 237 9.23 7.98 8.65
C ARG A 237 10.01 8.88 9.63
N GLN A 238 9.36 9.38 10.68
CA GLN A 238 10.06 10.15 11.72
C GLN A 238 11.20 9.34 12.36
N CYS A 239 10.96 8.05 12.64
CA CYS A 239 12.00 7.15 13.11
C CYS A 239 13.10 6.96 12.07
N ALA A 240 12.74 6.81 10.79
CA ALA A 240 13.70 6.64 9.70
C ALA A 240 14.65 7.85 9.54
N TYR A 241 14.20 9.07 9.82
CA TYR A 241 15.09 10.25 9.85
C TYR A 241 16.16 10.12 10.94
N ARG A 242 15.80 9.65 12.14
CA ARG A 242 16.78 9.38 13.22
C ARG A 242 17.79 8.29 12.84
N LEU A 243 17.37 7.31 12.03
CA LEU A 243 18.27 6.29 11.50
C LEU A 243 19.23 6.84 10.44
N GLU A 244 18.82 7.83 9.63
CA GLU A 244 19.75 8.53 8.72
C GLU A 244 20.83 9.26 9.52
N ASP A 245 20.46 9.89 10.64
CA ASP A 245 21.42 10.54 11.54
C ASP A 245 22.45 9.50 12.06
N LEU A 246 21.98 8.35 12.56
CA LEU A 246 22.85 7.24 12.99
C LEU A 246 23.78 6.74 11.88
N ASN A 247 23.25 6.55 10.68
CA ASN A 247 24.03 6.08 9.54
C ASN A 247 25.09 7.11 9.13
N GLY A 248 24.79 8.40 9.26
CA GLY A 248 25.76 9.49 9.11
C GLY A 248 26.91 9.36 10.10
N TYR A 249 26.61 9.10 11.38
CA TYR A 249 27.64 8.90 12.40
C TYR A 249 28.47 7.63 12.20
N LEU A 250 27.88 6.53 11.71
CA LEU A 250 28.62 5.30 11.36
C LEU A 250 29.71 5.56 10.31
N LYS A 251 29.40 6.34 9.28
CA LYS A 251 30.38 6.70 8.24
C LYS A 251 31.51 7.58 8.77
N CYS A 252 31.17 8.54 9.64
CA CYS A 252 32.20 9.35 10.32
C CYS A 252 33.07 8.49 11.24
N PHE A 253 32.49 7.45 11.85
CA PHE A 253 33.17 6.54 12.74
C PHE A 253 34.15 5.61 12.02
N GLU A 254 33.82 5.11 10.82
CA GLU A 254 34.75 4.34 9.97
C GLU A 254 36.06 5.10 9.67
N ILE A 255 36.03 6.44 9.72
CA ILE A 255 37.18 7.30 9.42
C ILE A 255 38.04 7.58 10.67
N GLN A 256 37.50 7.43 11.88
CA GLN A 256 38.11 7.88 13.14
C GLN A 256 38.21 6.75 14.18
N ALA A 257 39.06 5.76 13.89
CA ALA A 257 39.26 4.57 14.69
C ALA A 257 40.32 4.77 15.80
N THR A 258 39.90 5.28 16.96
CA THR A 258 40.63 5.11 18.23
C THR A 258 39.68 4.57 19.31
N PRO A 259 39.88 3.34 19.81
CA PRO A 259 39.05 2.79 20.89
C PRO A 259 39.33 3.52 22.20
N THR A 260 38.30 4.12 22.81
CA THR A 260 38.40 4.74 24.15
C THR A 260 37.65 3.89 25.19
N GLU A 261 38.10 3.94 26.45
CA GLU A 261 37.52 3.20 27.59
C GLU A 261 36.02 3.49 27.78
N PHE A 262 35.63 4.75 27.54
CA PHE A 262 34.24 5.22 27.47
C PHE A 262 33.35 4.40 26.50
N ARG A 263 33.90 3.91 25.39
CA ARG A 263 33.11 3.15 24.39
C ARG A 263 32.67 1.79 24.93
N ARG A 264 33.48 1.14 25.77
CA ARG A 264 33.13 -0.15 26.39
C ARG A 264 31.99 -0.01 27.38
N GLU A 265 31.93 1.09 28.11
CA GLU A 265 30.89 1.34 29.11
C GLU A 265 29.50 1.52 28.46
N ILE A 266 29.44 2.21 27.32
CA ILE A 266 28.17 2.47 26.64
C ILE A 266 27.76 1.39 25.62
N GLN A 267 28.65 0.45 25.32
CA GLN A 267 28.47 -0.59 24.29
C GLN A 267 27.25 -1.46 24.59
N GLU A 268 27.21 -2.06 25.78
CA GLU A 268 26.16 -3.02 26.15
C GLU A 268 24.76 -2.37 26.14
N PRO A 269 24.54 -1.18 26.75
CA PRO A 269 23.25 -0.51 26.65
C PRO A 269 22.84 -0.16 25.21
N CYS A 270 23.78 0.26 24.36
CA CYS A 270 23.48 0.60 22.97
C CYS A 270 23.08 -0.64 22.14
N ILE A 271 23.79 -1.77 22.29
CA ILE A 271 23.43 -3.04 21.64
C ILE A 271 22.03 -3.46 22.06
N GLN A 272 21.72 -3.37 23.36
CA GLN A 272 20.43 -3.73 23.88
C GLN A 272 19.31 -2.82 23.32
N ILE A 273 19.51 -1.50 23.23
CA ILE A 273 18.54 -0.58 22.61
C ILE A 273 18.28 -0.95 21.15
N CYS A 274 19.33 -1.16 20.36
CA CYS A 274 19.24 -1.54 18.95
C CYS A 274 18.49 -2.87 18.75
N SER A 275 18.87 -3.88 19.53
CA SER A 275 18.30 -5.23 19.46
C SER A 275 16.82 -5.23 19.87
N GLU A 276 16.48 -4.65 21.01
CA GLU A 276 15.12 -4.66 21.54
C GLU A 276 14.18 -3.77 20.74
N SER A 277 14.63 -2.57 20.30
CA SER A 277 13.82 -1.71 19.42
C SER A 277 13.63 -2.34 18.04
N GLY A 278 14.67 -3.01 17.50
CA GLY A 278 14.57 -3.73 16.24
C GLY A 278 13.59 -4.89 16.28
N LYS A 279 13.65 -5.72 17.33
CA LYS A 279 12.69 -6.81 17.58
C LYS A 279 11.27 -6.28 17.74
N ALA A 280 11.07 -5.18 18.48
CA ALA A 280 9.76 -4.55 18.65
C ALA A 280 9.14 -4.16 17.30
N LEU A 281 9.91 -3.54 16.40
CA LEU A 281 9.44 -3.13 15.07
C LEU A 281 9.14 -4.32 14.15
N LYS A 282 9.97 -5.38 14.19
CA LYS A 282 9.73 -6.62 13.42
C LYS A 282 8.50 -7.36 13.90
N GLU A 283 8.31 -7.45 15.21
CA GLU A 283 7.11 -8.05 15.78
C GLU A 283 5.87 -7.24 15.41
N LEU A 284 5.96 -5.91 15.40
CA LEU A 284 4.90 -5.04 14.92
C LEU A 284 4.58 -5.28 13.43
N ALA A 285 5.61 -5.43 12.58
CA ALA A 285 5.44 -5.74 11.17
C ALA A 285 4.71 -7.07 10.96
N SER A 286 5.10 -8.11 11.69
CA SER A 286 4.43 -9.43 11.72
C SER A 286 2.97 -9.31 12.20
N ALA A 287 2.74 -8.56 13.27
CA ALA A 287 1.43 -8.30 13.85
C ALA A 287 0.49 -7.57 12.85
N ILE A 288 0.99 -6.56 12.14
CA ILE A 288 0.26 -5.86 11.07
C ILE A 288 -0.06 -6.81 9.92
N LYS A 289 0.92 -7.57 9.40
CA LYS A 289 0.71 -8.54 8.30
C LYS A 289 -0.38 -9.56 8.64
N LYS A 290 -0.38 -10.03 9.89
CA LYS A 290 -1.32 -11.04 10.39
C LYS A 290 -2.62 -10.47 10.93
N MET A 291 -2.76 -9.13 11.03
CA MET A 291 -3.86 -8.44 11.73
C MET A 291 -4.12 -8.98 13.15
N ARG A 292 -3.05 -9.21 13.91
CA ARG A 292 -3.13 -9.71 15.28
C ARG A 292 -2.50 -8.74 16.25
N ARG A 293 -2.96 -8.75 17.49
CA ARG A 293 -2.26 -8.09 18.60
C ARG A 293 -1.14 -8.99 19.10
N SER A 294 0.00 -8.37 19.44
CA SER A 294 1.14 -9.06 20.06
C SER A 294 1.52 -8.37 21.36
N THR A 295 1.55 -9.13 22.45
CA THR A 295 1.96 -8.67 23.78
C THR A 295 3.48 -8.56 23.91
N LEU A 296 4.22 -9.29 23.07
CA LEU A 296 5.69 -9.30 23.03
C LEU A 296 6.27 -7.92 22.69
N VAL A 297 5.55 -7.11 21.91
CA VAL A 297 5.94 -5.75 21.57
C VAL A 297 6.15 -4.90 22.84
N ASN A 298 5.26 -5.01 23.82
CA ASN A 298 5.36 -4.23 25.05
C ASN A 298 6.56 -4.65 25.91
N TYR A 299 6.92 -5.93 25.89
CA TYR A 299 8.10 -6.45 26.56
C TYR A 299 9.39 -5.82 25.98
N HIS A 300 9.54 -5.84 24.66
CA HIS A 300 10.70 -5.25 23.99
C HIS A 300 10.81 -3.74 24.21
N ILE A 301 9.69 -3.01 24.22
CA ILE A 301 9.68 -1.57 24.52
C ILE A 301 10.07 -1.30 25.98
N HIS A 302 9.59 -2.09 26.93
CA HIS A 302 9.99 -1.94 28.33
C HIS A 302 11.49 -2.20 28.51
N SER A 303 12.01 -3.24 27.86
CA SER A 303 13.43 -3.58 27.87
C SER A 303 14.30 -2.46 27.25
N SER A 304 13.90 -1.91 26.10
CA SER A 304 14.62 -0.83 25.44
C SER A 304 14.62 0.48 26.27
N LYS A 305 13.52 0.77 26.99
CA LYS A 305 13.46 1.89 27.94
C LYS A 305 14.41 1.73 29.12
N LEU A 306 14.53 0.53 29.67
CA LEU A 306 15.48 0.25 30.75
C LEU A 306 16.91 0.47 30.25
N ALA A 307 17.24 -0.08 29.07
CA ALA A 307 18.55 0.10 28.46
C ALA A 307 18.86 1.57 28.16
N ALA A 308 17.88 2.37 27.70
CA ALA A 308 18.05 3.80 27.48
C ALA A 308 18.34 4.57 28.77
N LYS A 309 17.71 4.22 29.89
CA LYS A 309 18.01 4.84 31.20
C LYS A 309 19.42 4.49 31.68
N ASN A 310 19.85 3.24 31.49
CA ASN A 310 21.21 2.82 31.82
C ASN A 310 22.24 3.56 30.96
N LEU A 311 21.99 3.67 29.66
CA LEU A 311 22.84 4.42 28.73
C LEU A 311 22.91 5.90 29.11
N GLN A 312 21.78 6.52 29.44
CA GLN A 312 21.72 7.92 29.86
C GLN A 312 22.55 8.15 31.13
N SER A 313 22.50 7.21 32.08
CA SER A 313 23.29 7.29 33.31
C SER A 313 24.79 7.14 33.01
N ALA A 314 25.18 6.20 32.15
CA ALA A 314 26.57 6.02 31.73
C ALA A 314 27.13 7.25 30.98
N LEU A 315 26.36 7.82 30.05
CA LEU A 315 26.70 9.06 29.35
C LEU A 315 26.89 10.24 30.32
N ASN A 316 25.99 10.36 31.30
CA ASN A 316 26.05 11.42 32.30
C ASN A 316 27.15 11.23 33.33
N ASN A 317 27.70 10.03 33.53
CA ASN A 317 28.83 9.86 34.45
C ASN A 317 30.15 10.16 33.73
N SER A 318 30.33 9.60 32.53
CA SER A 318 31.57 9.70 31.77
C SER A 318 31.84 11.07 31.16
N LEU A 319 30.79 11.85 30.84
CA LEU A 319 30.90 13.23 30.34
C LEU A 319 31.54 14.17 31.37
N TRP A 320 31.48 13.85 32.66
CA TRP A 320 32.07 14.67 33.73
C TRP A 320 33.47 14.23 34.12
N GLU A 321 33.89 13.01 33.77
CA GLU A 321 35.20 12.44 34.14
C GLU A 321 36.29 12.62 33.07
N ASN A 322 35.96 12.78 31.78
CA ASN A 322 36.94 12.71 30.68
C ASN A 322 37.24 14.04 29.97
N ALA A 323 38.54 14.36 29.81
CA ALA A 323 39.04 15.62 29.25
C ALA A 323 39.09 15.73 27.71
N ASN A 324 38.84 14.65 26.95
CA ASN A 324 38.93 14.66 25.47
C ASN A 324 37.54 14.70 24.79
N LEU A 325 36.85 15.83 24.91
CA LEU A 325 35.52 16.09 24.34
C LEU A 325 35.41 15.78 22.83
N ARG A 326 36.46 16.01 22.04
CA ARG A 326 36.46 15.77 20.58
C ARG A 326 36.36 14.30 20.19
N GLU A 327 36.90 13.39 20.99
CA GLU A 327 36.90 11.94 20.72
C GLU A 327 35.62 11.27 21.23
N ILE A 328 35.02 11.85 22.27
CA ILE A 328 33.78 11.38 22.92
C ILE A 328 32.54 11.81 22.14
N LEU A 329 32.57 12.99 21.50
CA LEU A 329 31.39 13.61 20.89
C LEU A 329 30.66 12.73 19.86
N PRO A 330 31.34 12.05 18.90
CA PRO A 330 30.64 11.20 17.93
C PRO A 330 29.99 9.98 18.58
N THR A 331 30.65 9.37 19.56
CA THR A 331 30.14 8.18 20.26
C THR A 331 29.00 8.53 21.22
N ALA A 332 29.10 9.68 21.91
CA ALA A 332 28.02 10.24 22.70
C ALA A 332 26.81 10.63 21.84
N ALA A 333 27.03 11.20 20.64
CA ALA A 333 25.97 11.52 19.70
C ALA A 333 25.21 10.26 19.24
N VAL A 334 25.91 9.17 18.93
CA VAL A 334 25.27 7.87 18.64
C VAL A 334 24.42 7.40 19.81
N GLY A 335 24.94 7.46 21.04
CA GLY A 335 24.19 7.10 22.25
C GLY A 335 22.93 7.95 22.45
N LEU A 336 23.02 9.27 22.26
CA LEU A 336 21.88 10.19 22.36
C LEU A 336 20.81 9.93 21.30
N VAL A 337 21.21 9.70 20.04
CA VAL A 337 20.25 9.37 18.98
C VAL A 337 19.58 8.01 19.24
N LEU A 338 20.30 7.03 19.79
CA LEU A 338 19.71 5.75 20.23
C LEU A 338 18.70 5.93 21.36
N ILE A 339 18.99 6.81 22.33
CA ILE A 339 18.02 7.18 23.37
C ILE A 339 16.76 7.79 22.75
N ASP A 340 16.89 8.65 21.73
CA ASP A 340 15.76 9.28 21.02
C ASP A 340 14.94 8.30 20.16
N ILE A 341 15.52 7.18 19.73
CA ILE A 341 14.83 6.14 18.95
C ILE A 341 13.84 5.34 19.80
N VAL A 342 14.12 5.15 21.09
CA VAL A 342 13.22 4.42 22.01
C VAL A 342 11.82 5.08 22.10
N PRO A 343 11.67 6.38 22.43
CA PRO A 343 10.36 7.03 22.47
C PRO A 343 9.74 7.16 21.07
N CYS A 344 10.54 7.18 20.00
CA CYS A 344 10.00 7.11 18.65
C CYS A 344 9.34 5.75 18.36
N THR A 345 10.02 4.67 18.74
CA THR A 345 9.51 3.29 18.62
C THR A 345 8.26 3.09 19.47
N GLU A 346 8.24 3.63 20.69
CA GLU A 346 7.05 3.62 21.55
C GLU A 346 5.84 4.29 20.89
N LYS A 347 6.01 5.51 20.34
CA LYS A 347 4.92 6.21 19.65
C LYS A 347 4.36 5.41 18.47
N ILE A 348 5.22 4.69 17.73
CA ILE A 348 4.80 3.79 16.66
C ILE A 348 3.92 2.66 17.22
N VAL A 349 4.33 2.06 18.34
CA VAL A 349 3.57 1.00 19.03
C VAL A 349 2.22 1.51 19.53
N GLU A 350 2.16 2.69 20.14
CA GLU A 350 0.91 3.32 20.57
C GLU A 350 -0.04 3.58 19.39
N ALA A 351 0.47 4.12 18.28
CA ALA A 351 -0.31 4.34 17.07
C ALA A 351 -0.81 3.03 16.46
N PHE A 352 -0.02 1.96 16.54
CA PHE A 352 -0.46 0.62 16.16
C PHE A 352 -1.53 0.08 17.09
N GLN A 353 -1.42 0.24 18.41
CA GLN A 353 -2.46 -0.20 19.35
C GLN A 353 -3.79 0.52 19.07
N GLU A 354 -3.73 1.82 18.77
CA GLU A 354 -4.89 2.58 18.32
C GLU A 354 -5.45 2.01 17.00
N LEU A 355 -4.61 1.71 16.02
CA LEU A 355 -5.02 1.05 14.77
C LEU A 355 -5.69 -0.31 15.04
N ALA A 356 -5.04 -1.18 15.80
CA ALA A 356 -5.49 -2.53 16.13
C ALA A 356 -6.79 -2.53 16.93
N SER A 357 -7.02 -1.49 17.76
CA SER A 357 -8.31 -1.30 18.46
C SER A 357 -9.44 -0.99 17.49
N ARG A 358 -9.26 -0.01 16.60
CA ARG A 358 -10.29 0.44 15.65
C ARG A 358 -10.54 -0.56 14.52
N ALA A 359 -9.50 -1.25 14.08
CA ALA A 359 -9.58 -2.28 13.05
C ALA A 359 -9.99 -3.66 13.60
N ARG A 360 -10.26 -3.77 14.91
CA ARG A 360 -10.68 -5.02 15.59
C ARG A 360 -9.74 -6.20 15.31
N PHE A 361 -8.44 -6.00 15.47
CA PHE A 361 -7.44 -7.08 15.33
C PHE A 361 -7.70 -8.17 16.37
N GLU A 362 -7.59 -9.44 15.93
CA GLU A 362 -7.73 -10.62 16.79
C GLU A 362 -6.68 -10.60 17.92
N ARG A 363 -7.07 -11.01 19.14
CA ARG A 363 -6.09 -11.30 20.19
C ARG A 363 -5.52 -12.70 19.95
N MET A 364 -4.25 -12.92 20.33
CA MET A 364 -3.65 -14.25 20.20
C MET A 364 -4.40 -15.34 20.98
N ASP A 365 -5.10 -14.96 22.06
CA ASP A 365 -5.80 -15.89 22.96
C ASP A 365 -7.13 -16.43 22.41
N ASP A 366 -7.69 -15.81 21.37
CA ASP A 366 -9.03 -16.15 20.84
C ASP A 366 -9.07 -17.50 20.09
N ARG A 367 -7.95 -18.23 19.99
CA ARG A 367 -7.86 -19.56 19.34
C ARG A 367 -7.63 -20.73 20.29
N VAL A 368 -7.52 -20.50 21.60
CA VAL A 368 -7.49 -21.57 22.59
C VAL A 368 -8.90 -21.80 23.12
N SER A 369 -9.79 -22.30 22.27
CA SER A 369 -10.93 -23.09 22.72
C SER A 369 -10.64 -24.54 22.33
N PRO A 370 -10.39 -25.43 23.30
CA PRO A 370 -10.33 -26.84 23.02
C PRO A 370 -11.75 -27.30 22.72
N ASN A 371 -12.03 -27.70 21.48
CA ASN A 371 -13.10 -28.64 21.24
C ASN A 371 -12.62 -29.99 21.81
N ASN A 372 -12.91 -30.22 23.08
CA ASN A 372 -13.09 -31.53 23.66
C ASN A 372 -14.35 -31.47 24.53
N ASP A 373 -15.18 -32.51 24.36
CA ASP A 373 -16.28 -32.98 25.22
C ASP A 373 -17.64 -32.27 25.05
N VAL A 374 -18.56 -32.88 24.27
CA VAL A 374 -19.54 -33.90 24.71
C VAL A 374 -19.97 -34.75 23.50
#